data_AF-A0A7C9AM01-F1
#
_entry.id   AF-A0A7C9AM01-F1
#
_cell.length_a   1.000
_cell.length_b   1.000
_cell.length_c   1.000
_cell.angle_alpha   90.00
_cell.angle_beta   90.00
_cell.angle_gamma   90.00
#
_symmetry.space_group_name_H-M   'P 1'
#
loop_
_entity.id
_entity.type
_entity.pdbx_description
1 polymer ?
#
loop_
_entity_poly.entity_id
_entity_poly.type
_entity_poly.pdbx_seq_one_letter_code
_entity_poly.pdbx_strand_id
1 'polypeptide(L)'
;VDNDELFLKNSSGPVLSFKSKGHALHVFVNQKLQGSASGNGTIFPFEAEIPVTLKAGKNEIALLSMTVGLQTAGPHYEWIGAGLINVEIKGLNNGTLNLSNFTWIHKIGLQGEHLNLYKGDSLKTAKWVSASEPPKGQPLTWYKALVETPSGNEPIGLDMIHMGKGMAWLNGEEIGRYWPRKSPKHEACVDHCDYRGKFSPNKCSTGCGEPTQRWYHVPRSWFKPSGNVLVIFEETGGDPTQIRFSKRKATGVCSLVSEDHPSVSVESWTTVLQETKNAKPTAKLSCPDNTRISSVKFASFGNPSGACGSYTKGECHDPNSASVVEKMCLNRSECAVELSEENFNFSTCPSTIRRLAVEAVCS
;
A
#
# COMPACT_ATOMS: atom_id res chain seq x y z
N VAL A 1 31.50 -24.09 18.60
CA VAL A 1 30.52 -24.61 19.57
C VAL A 1 31.11 -25.88 20.11
N ASP A 2 31.52 -25.84 21.36
CA ASP A 2 32.21 -26.96 21.99
C ASP A 2 31.20 -28.05 22.35
N ASN A 3 31.66 -29.30 22.48
CA ASN A 3 30.77 -30.46 22.68
C ASN A 3 30.15 -30.49 24.08
N ASP A 4 30.70 -29.73 25.03
CA ASP A 4 30.29 -29.64 26.43
C ASP A 4 29.34 -28.45 26.70
N GLU A 5 28.95 -27.71 25.66
CA GLU A 5 27.96 -26.62 25.74
C GLU A 5 26.65 -27.10 26.38
N LEU A 6 26.25 -26.44 27.48
CA LEU A 6 25.11 -26.87 28.30
C LEU A 6 23.78 -26.85 27.52
N PHE A 7 23.64 -25.94 26.56
CA PHE A 7 22.45 -25.84 25.72
C PHE A 7 22.23 -27.03 24.79
N LEU A 8 23.25 -27.86 24.56
CA LEU A 8 23.10 -29.11 23.81
C LEU A 8 22.37 -30.20 24.60
N LYS A 9 22.21 -30.04 25.93
CA LYS A 9 21.68 -31.06 26.87
C LYS A 9 20.36 -30.70 27.54
N ASN A 10 19.59 -29.73 27.00
CA ASN A 10 18.28 -29.22 27.48
C ASN A 10 18.29 -27.91 28.33
N SER A 11 19.23 -26.98 28.12
CA SER A 11 19.10 -25.60 28.66
C SER A 11 18.45 -24.65 27.64
N SER A 12 18.19 -23.40 28.06
CA SER A 12 17.79 -22.33 27.13
C SER A 12 18.82 -22.20 26.00
N GLY A 13 18.35 -22.23 24.76
CA GLY A 13 19.19 -22.13 23.58
C GLY A 13 19.91 -20.78 23.46
N PRO A 14 21.02 -20.73 22.71
CA PRO A 14 21.75 -19.50 22.49
C PRO A 14 20.90 -18.48 21.72
N VAL A 15 21.22 -17.20 21.93
CA VAL A 15 20.50 -16.07 21.32
C VAL A 15 21.47 -15.23 20.51
N LEU A 16 21.12 -14.95 19.26
CA LEU A 16 21.85 -14.01 18.42
C LEU A 16 21.31 -12.60 18.66
N SER A 17 22.14 -11.73 19.23
CA SER A 17 21.86 -10.32 19.48
C SER A 17 22.54 -9.49 18.40
N PHE A 18 21.84 -8.54 17.79
CA PHE A 18 22.45 -7.68 16.77
C PHE A 18 21.83 -6.29 16.71
N LYS A 19 22.64 -5.34 16.27
CA LYS A 19 22.24 -3.95 16.03
C LYS A 19 22.42 -3.62 14.56
N SER A 20 21.43 -2.96 13.96
CA SER A 20 21.43 -2.58 12.55
C SER A 20 21.01 -1.12 12.38
N LYS A 21 21.62 -0.43 11.41
CA LYS A 21 21.12 0.84 10.86
C LYS A 21 19.93 0.64 9.91
N GLY A 22 19.27 -0.52 9.96
CA GLY A 22 18.09 -0.80 9.18
C GLY A 22 18.37 -1.52 7.85
N HIS A 23 17.34 -1.84 7.07
CA HIS A 23 15.90 -1.64 7.38
C HIS A 23 15.25 -2.93 7.92
N ALA A 24 15.74 -4.10 7.48
CA ALA A 24 15.35 -5.40 7.99
C ALA A 24 16.52 -6.39 7.91
N LEU A 25 16.40 -7.49 8.67
CA LEU A 25 17.37 -8.58 8.72
C LEU A 25 16.65 -9.92 8.84
N HIS A 26 17.08 -10.91 8.06
CA HIS A 26 16.76 -12.32 8.28
C HIS A 26 17.98 -13.07 8.79
N VAL A 27 17.79 -13.92 9.81
CA VAL A 27 18.83 -14.73 10.42
C VAL A 27 18.66 -16.18 9.98
N PHE A 28 19.65 -16.71 9.28
CA PHE A 28 19.72 -18.12 8.91
C PHE A 28 20.86 -18.79 9.67
N VAL A 29 20.58 -19.97 10.20
CA VAL A 29 21.59 -20.83 10.83
C VAL A 29 21.52 -22.20 10.18
N ASN A 30 22.67 -22.66 9.66
CA ASN A 30 22.79 -23.92 8.94
C ASN A 30 21.69 -24.08 7.86
N GLN A 31 21.51 -23.04 7.03
CA GLN A 31 20.54 -22.94 5.94
C GLN A 31 19.06 -22.88 6.36
N LYS A 32 18.75 -22.77 7.67
CA LYS A 32 17.38 -22.64 8.17
C LYS A 32 17.11 -21.26 8.74
N LEU A 33 16.01 -20.64 8.33
CA LEU A 33 15.54 -19.37 8.91
C LEU A 33 15.25 -19.57 10.41
N GLN A 34 15.89 -18.77 11.26
CA GLN A 34 15.67 -18.75 12.71
C GLN A 34 14.72 -17.63 13.13
N GLY A 35 14.76 -16.50 12.42
CA GLY A 35 13.92 -15.34 12.73
C GLY A 35 14.21 -14.15 11.84
N SER A 36 13.42 -13.10 12.04
CA SER A 36 13.49 -11.86 11.28
C SER A 36 13.22 -10.67 12.19
N ALA A 37 13.85 -9.54 11.90
CA ALA A 37 13.58 -8.29 12.60
C ALA A 37 13.70 -7.10 11.63
N SER A 38 13.00 -6.02 11.94
CA SER A 38 13.00 -4.80 11.14
C SER A 38 12.81 -3.57 12.03
N GLY A 39 13.26 -2.42 11.54
CA GLY A 39 12.83 -1.13 12.10
C GLY A 39 11.34 -0.89 11.86
N ASN A 40 10.83 0.21 12.41
CA ASN A 40 9.53 0.76 12.00
C ASN A 40 9.77 1.84 10.93
N GLY A 41 8.80 2.11 10.07
CA GLY A 41 9.02 3.00 8.90
C GLY A 41 9.54 4.40 9.23
N THR A 42 9.37 4.85 10.48
CA THR A 42 9.86 6.15 10.98
C THR A 42 11.25 6.03 11.62
N ILE A 43 11.48 4.96 12.37
CA ILE A 43 12.73 4.63 13.08
C ILE A 43 13.25 3.33 12.50
N PHE A 44 14.07 3.47 11.47
CA PHE A 44 14.64 2.36 10.72
C PHE A 44 15.82 1.65 11.42
N PRO A 45 16.64 2.27 12.29
CA PRO A 45 17.61 1.53 13.09
C PRO A 45 16.92 0.66 14.13
N PHE A 46 17.46 -0.53 14.37
CA PHE A 46 16.87 -1.45 15.33
C PHE A 46 17.93 -2.37 15.95
N GLU A 47 17.58 -2.89 17.12
CA GLU A 47 18.31 -3.94 17.83
C GLU A 47 17.34 -5.09 18.08
N ALA A 48 17.81 -6.32 17.92
CA ALA A 48 16.99 -7.50 18.08
C ALA A 48 17.78 -8.67 18.64
N GLU A 49 17.06 -9.54 19.33
CA GLU A 49 17.55 -10.81 19.87
C GLU A 49 16.70 -11.93 19.27
N ILE A 50 17.36 -12.86 18.59
CA ILE A 50 16.70 -13.99 17.92
C ILE A 50 17.27 -15.28 18.51
N PRO A 51 16.44 -16.15 19.12
CA PRO A 51 16.87 -17.49 19.52
C PRO A 51 17.36 -18.28 18.31
N VAL A 52 18.51 -18.94 18.44
CA VAL A 52 19.14 -19.70 17.35
C VAL A 52 19.46 -21.12 17.77
N THR A 53 19.32 -22.05 16.82
CA THR A 53 19.66 -23.46 17.03
C THR A 53 21.06 -23.75 16.50
N LEU A 54 22.03 -23.94 17.40
CA LEU A 54 23.41 -24.32 17.06
C LEU A 54 23.62 -25.82 17.25
N LYS A 55 24.46 -26.42 16.41
CA LYS A 55 24.96 -27.80 16.58
C LYS A 55 26.37 -27.80 17.14
N ALA A 56 26.79 -28.92 17.72
CA ALA A 56 28.18 -29.15 18.06
C ALA A 56 29.12 -28.94 16.84
N GLY A 57 30.28 -28.32 17.07
CA GLY A 57 31.26 -28.02 16.02
C GLY A 57 30.93 -26.76 15.20
N LYS A 58 31.13 -26.86 13.88
CA LYS A 58 31.01 -25.73 12.94
C LYS A 58 29.55 -25.43 12.63
N ASN A 59 29.18 -24.16 12.77
CA ASN A 59 27.87 -23.61 12.38
C ASN A 59 28.07 -22.55 11.31
N GLU A 60 27.14 -22.49 10.36
CA GLU A 60 27.07 -21.42 9.38
C GLU A 60 25.96 -20.45 9.80
N ILE A 61 26.29 -19.16 9.90
CA ILE A 61 25.33 -18.11 10.19
C ILE A 61 25.33 -17.16 8.99
N ALA A 62 24.19 -17.05 8.32
CA ALA A 62 24.00 -16.15 7.21
C ALA A 62 22.97 -15.08 7.59
N LEU A 63 23.36 -13.82 7.45
CA LEU A 63 22.54 -12.66 7.79
C LEU A 63 22.17 -11.92 6.51
N LEU A 64 20.89 -11.97 6.15
CA LEU A 64 20.39 -11.25 4.98
C LEU A 64 19.92 -9.86 5.42
N SER A 65 20.81 -8.88 5.25
CA SER A 65 20.53 -7.46 5.49
C SER A 65 19.94 -6.82 4.25
N MET A 66 18.93 -5.97 4.43
CA MET A 66 18.22 -5.36 3.31
C MET A 66 17.78 -3.93 3.59
N THR A 67 17.66 -3.18 2.50
CA THR A 67 17.12 -1.82 2.48
C THR A 67 15.72 -1.82 1.87
N VAL A 68 14.89 -0.91 2.35
CA VAL A 68 13.52 -0.66 1.85
C VAL A 68 13.45 0.82 1.52
N GLY A 69 14.02 1.19 0.37
CA GLY A 69 14.36 2.58 0.05
C GLY A 69 15.61 3.07 0.79
N LEU A 70 16.06 4.27 0.45
CA LEU A 70 17.06 5.05 1.18
C LEU A 70 16.42 6.37 1.62
N GLN A 71 17.02 7.05 2.60
CA GLN A 71 16.51 8.33 3.06
C GLN A 71 16.61 9.39 1.95
N THR A 72 15.56 10.20 1.78
CA THR A 72 15.45 11.19 0.70
C THR A 72 15.30 12.63 1.18
N ALA A 73 15.26 12.87 2.49
CA ALA A 73 15.09 14.20 3.08
C ALA A 73 15.74 14.30 4.48
N GLY A 74 16.11 15.53 4.86
CA GLY A 74 16.76 15.87 6.14
C GLY A 74 18.19 16.42 5.95
N PRO A 75 18.82 16.99 6.98
CA PRO A 75 20.23 17.36 6.90
C PRO A 75 21.11 16.12 6.75
N HIS A 76 22.06 16.14 5.81
CA HIS A 76 23.09 15.09 5.65
C HIS A 76 22.55 13.67 5.43
N TYR A 77 21.35 13.51 4.84
CA TYR A 77 20.73 12.19 4.66
C TYR A 77 21.55 11.27 3.74
N GLU A 78 22.40 11.83 2.88
CA GLU A 78 23.32 11.10 2.01
C GLU A 78 24.39 10.30 2.77
N TRP A 79 24.66 10.68 4.04
CA TRP A 79 25.63 9.99 4.90
C TRP A 79 25.00 8.95 5.82
N ILE A 80 23.67 8.81 5.78
CA ILE A 80 22.94 7.84 6.59
C ILE A 80 23.00 6.47 5.91
N GLY A 81 24.00 5.68 6.29
CA GLY A 81 24.16 4.30 5.83
C GLY A 81 23.16 3.32 6.46
N ALA A 82 23.06 2.14 5.85
CA ALA A 82 22.23 1.02 6.32
C ALA A 82 23.09 -0.23 6.59
N GLY A 83 22.53 -1.22 7.28
CA GLY A 83 23.19 -2.50 7.56
C GLY A 83 23.67 -2.70 8.99
N LEU A 84 24.30 -3.85 9.22
CA LEU A 84 24.71 -4.33 10.55
C LEU A 84 25.81 -3.44 11.16
N ILE A 85 25.69 -3.20 12.47
CA ILE A 85 26.67 -2.48 13.29
C ILE A 85 27.42 -3.46 14.20
N ASN A 86 26.68 -4.34 14.90
CA ASN A 86 27.22 -5.31 15.85
C ASN A 86 26.41 -6.60 15.80
N VAL A 87 27.07 -7.74 15.98
CA VAL A 87 26.48 -9.07 16.07
C VAL A 87 27.18 -9.88 17.16
N GLU A 88 26.42 -10.46 18.06
CA GLU A 88 26.91 -11.23 19.21
C GLU A 88 26.05 -12.48 19.44
N ILE A 89 26.64 -13.56 19.95
CA ILE A 89 25.92 -14.73 20.44
C ILE A 89 26.01 -14.75 21.96
N LYS A 90 24.85 -14.80 22.62
CA LYS A 90 24.70 -14.93 24.07
C LYS A 90 24.31 -16.37 24.42
N GLY A 91 24.60 -16.78 25.66
CA GLY A 91 24.17 -18.07 26.20
C GLY A 91 25.08 -19.26 25.87
N LEU A 92 26.36 -19.00 25.55
CA LEU A 92 27.40 -20.03 25.50
C LEU A 92 28.01 -20.21 26.90
N ASN A 93 28.63 -21.37 27.17
CA ASN A 93 29.30 -21.66 28.45
C ASN A 93 30.36 -20.59 28.80
N ASN A 94 31.12 -20.13 27.80
CA ASN A 94 32.16 -19.10 27.96
C ASN A 94 31.61 -17.66 27.93
N GLY A 95 30.30 -17.47 28.05
CA GLY A 95 29.65 -16.16 28.05
C GLY A 95 29.22 -15.69 26.65
N THR A 96 29.39 -14.40 26.39
CA THR A 96 29.00 -13.78 25.11
C THR A 96 30.15 -13.79 24.12
N LEU A 97 29.88 -14.29 22.91
CA LEU A 97 30.82 -14.26 21.79
C LEU A 97 30.48 -13.13 20.83
N ASN A 98 31.37 -12.15 20.70
CA ASN A 98 31.21 -11.06 19.73
C ASN A 98 31.66 -11.50 18.33
N LEU A 99 30.71 -11.66 17.41
CA LEU A 99 30.95 -12.10 16.03
C LEU A 99 31.46 -10.97 15.12
N SER A 100 31.31 -9.71 15.52
CA SER A 100 31.80 -8.55 14.75
C SER A 100 33.32 -8.54 14.60
N ASN A 101 34.04 -9.21 15.51
CA ASN A 101 35.50 -9.31 15.50
C ASN A 101 36.03 -10.44 14.59
N PHE A 102 35.15 -11.22 13.97
CA PHE A 102 35.51 -12.31 13.08
C PHE A 102 35.57 -11.86 11.61
N THR A 103 36.11 -12.72 10.75
CA THR A 103 36.09 -12.50 9.30
C THR A 103 34.69 -12.70 8.73
N TRP A 104 34.19 -11.70 8.00
CA TRP A 104 32.89 -11.73 7.33
C TRP A 104 33.02 -11.96 5.83
N ILE A 105 32.16 -12.81 5.29
CA ILE A 105 31.99 -13.02 3.85
C ILE A 105 30.74 -12.26 3.41
N HIS A 106 30.86 -11.47 2.35
CA HIS A 106 29.77 -10.66 1.82
C HIS A 106 29.35 -11.16 0.45
N LYS A 107 28.03 -11.21 0.22
CA LYS A 107 27.42 -11.46 -1.09
C LYS A 107 26.40 -10.38 -1.36
N ILE A 108 26.58 -9.65 -2.45
CA ILE A 108 25.64 -8.60 -2.88
C ILE A 108 24.50 -9.27 -3.67
N GLY A 109 23.26 -8.95 -3.29
CA GLY A 109 22.06 -9.43 -3.98
C GLY A 109 21.79 -10.92 -3.82
N LEU A 110 20.66 -11.34 -4.37
CA LEU A 110 20.18 -12.71 -4.33
C LEU A 110 20.69 -13.49 -5.55
N GLN A 111 20.83 -14.80 -5.39
CA GLN A 111 21.27 -15.64 -6.51
C GLN A 111 20.31 -15.55 -7.71
N GLY A 112 19.00 -15.43 -7.47
CA GLY A 112 18.01 -15.26 -8.54
C GLY A 112 18.15 -13.94 -9.31
N GLU A 113 18.65 -12.87 -8.67
CA GLU A 113 18.94 -11.60 -9.34
C GLU A 113 20.15 -11.74 -10.28
N HIS A 114 21.24 -12.38 -9.81
CA HIS A 114 22.42 -12.68 -10.65
C HIS A 114 22.09 -13.55 -11.86
N LEU A 115 21.14 -14.47 -11.70
CA LEU A 115 20.64 -15.32 -12.79
C LEU A 115 19.57 -14.64 -13.66
N ASN A 116 19.21 -13.39 -13.35
CA ASN A 116 18.18 -12.61 -14.02
C ASN A 116 16.83 -13.34 -14.12
N LEU A 117 16.38 -14.01 -13.04
CA LEU A 117 15.13 -14.79 -13.05
C LEU A 117 13.90 -13.92 -13.33
N TYR A 118 13.94 -12.66 -12.92
CA TYR A 118 12.89 -11.67 -13.15
C TYR A 118 12.56 -11.43 -14.63
N LYS A 119 13.49 -11.72 -15.56
CA LYS A 119 13.26 -11.59 -17.00
C LYS A 119 12.30 -12.65 -17.57
N GLY A 120 12.02 -13.72 -16.84
CA GLY A 120 11.10 -14.78 -17.27
C GLY A 120 11.68 -15.76 -18.31
N ASP A 121 12.57 -15.32 -19.20
CA ASP A 121 13.14 -16.12 -20.30
C ASP A 121 14.44 -16.87 -19.93
N SER A 122 14.85 -16.81 -18.66
CA SER A 122 16.10 -17.40 -18.13
C SER A 122 16.04 -18.93 -17.99
N LEU A 123 15.44 -19.62 -18.97
CA LEU A 123 15.26 -21.08 -19.04
C LEU A 123 16.59 -21.85 -19.04
N LYS A 124 17.72 -21.22 -19.38
CA LYS A 124 19.01 -21.91 -19.49
C LYS A 124 19.81 -22.00 -18.19
N THR A 125 19.43 -21.27 -17.13
CA THR A 125 20.29 -21.13 -15.93
C THR A 125 19.64 -21.57 -14.61
N ALA A 126 18.31 -21.62 -14.50
CA ALA A 126 17.63 -22.08 -13.30
C ALA A 126 16.69 -23.26 -13.55
N LYS A 127 16.76 -24.26 -12.67
CA LYS A 127 15.88 -25.42 -12.67
C LYS A 127 14.54 -25.05 -12.05
N TRP A 128 13.65 -24.46 -12.84
CA TRP A 128 12.26 -24.26 -12.44
C TRP A 128 11.58 -25.62 -12.27
N VAL A 129 10.91 -25.82 -11.13
CA VAL A 129 10.09 -27.01 -10.89
C VAL A 129 8.66 -26.66 -11.25
N SER A 130 8.12 -27.30 -12.29
CA SER A 130 6.69 -27.19 -12.59
C SER A 130 5.91 -27.98 -11.54
N ALA A 131 5.07 -27.30 -10.77
CA ALA A 131 4.25 -27.90 -9.74
C ALA A 131 2.81 -27.41 -9.88
N SER A 132 1.85 -28.34 -9.80
CA SER A 132 0.42 -27.99 -9.69
C SER A 132 0.13 -27.26 -8.38
N GLU A 133 0.89 -27.60 -7.33
CA GLU A 133 0.86 -26.94 -6.03
C GLU A 133 2.26 -26.37 -5.73
N PRO A 134 2.50 -25.07 -5.99
CA PRO A 134 3.76 -24.44 -5.63
C PRO A 134 3.94 -24.43 -4.10
N PRO A 135 5.19 -24.43 -3.59
CA PRO A 135 5.43 -24.31 -2.16
C PRO A 135 4.77 -23.05 -1.60
N LYS A 136 4.28 -23.14 -0.36
CA LYS A 136 3.61 -22.04 0.35
C LYS A 136 4.34 -21.74 1.64
N GLY A 137 4.35 -20.48 2.06
CA GLY A 137 5.00 -20.07 3.31
C GLY A 137 6.51 -20.29 3.36
N GLN A 138 7.15 -20.59 2.23
CA GLN A 138 8.61 -20.73 2.15
C GLN A 138 9.25 -19.36 1.89
N PRO A 139 10.23 -18.95 2.70
CA PRO A 139 10.98 -17.71 2.46
C PRO A 139 11.92 -17.87 1.26
N LEU A 140 12.39 -16.75 0.73
CA LEU A 140 13.34 -16.64 -0.38
C LEU A 140 12.99 -17.51 -1.61
N THR A 141 11.71 -17.56 -1.98
CA THR A 141 11.21 -18.41 -3.07
C THR A 141 10.90 -17.59 -4.32
N TRP A 142 11.25 -18.12 -5.49
CA TRP A 142 10.89 -17.53 -6.78
C TRP A 142 9.73 -18.29 -7.40
N TYR A 143 8.68 -17.58 -7.80
CA TYR A 143 7.54 -18.10 -8.55
C TYR A 143 7.51 -17.51 -9.95
N LYS A 144 7.02 -18.31 -10.90
CA LYS A 144 6.80 -17.90 -12.29
C LYS A 144 5.48 -18.47 -12.77
N ALA A 145 4.67 -17.65 -13.44
CA ALA A 145 3.43 -18.06 -14.06
C ALA A 145 3.28 -17.44 -15.45
N LEU A 146 2.63 -18.19 -16.35
CA LEU A 146 2.09 -17.63 -17.59
C LEU A 146 0.73 -17.04 -17.28
N VAL A 147 0.50 -15.79 -17.70
CA VAL A 147 -0.75 -15.07 -17.40
C VAL A 147 -1.36 -14.50 -18.68
N GLU A 148 -2.69 -14.47 -18.71
CA GLU A 148 -3.43 -13.84 -19.80
C GLU A 148 -3.59 -12.34 -19.55
N THR A 149 -3.74 -11.58 -20.64
CA THR A 149 -4.02 -10.14 -20.56
C THR A 149 -5.45 -9.93 -20.11
N PRO A 150 -5.70 -9.21 -18.99
CA PRO A 150 -7.06 -8.92 -18.56
C PRO A 150 -7.84 -8.16 -19.64
N SER A 151 -9.11 -8.51 -19.86
CA SER A 151 -9.97 -7.78 -20.81
C SER A 151 -10.27 -6.34 -20.36
N GLY A 152 -10.68 -5.49 -21.31
CA GLY A 152 -11.08 -4.11 -21.07
C GLY A 152 -9.92 -3.12 -20.96
N ASN A 153 -10.23 -1.87 -20.62
CA ASN A 153 -9.26 -0.75 -20.57
C ASN A 153 -9.01 -0.23 -19.15
N GLU A 154 -9.68 -0.80 -18.15
CA GLU A 154 -9.60 -0.34 -16.77
C GLU A 154 -8.19 -0.52 -16.19
N PRO A 155 -7.69 0.37 -15.32
CA PRO A 155 -6.38 0.18 -14.68
C PRO A 155 -6.31 -1.17 -13.93
N ILE A 156 -5.16 -1.82 -14.00
CA ILE A 156 -4.94 -3.13 -13.36
C ILE A 156 -4.09 -2.96 -12.11
N GLY A 157 -4.44 -3.72 -11.08
CA GLY A 157 -3.62 -3.94 -9.89
C GLY A 157 -3.44 -5.43 -9.61
N LEU A 158 -2.26 -5.82 -9.14
CA LEU A 158 -1.97 -7.16 -8.65
C LEU A 158 -2.36 -7.22 -7.16
N ASP A 159 -3.35 -8.06 -6.82
CA ASP A 159 -3.77 -8.30 -5.44
C ASP A 159 -2.81 -9.28 -4.77
N MET A 160 -2.05 -8.76 -3.80
CA MET A 160 -0.99 -9.49 -3.11
C MET A 160 -1.34 -9.80 -1.66
N ILE A 161 -2.61 -9.68 -1.23
CA ILE A 161 -3.01 -9.81 0.19
C ILE A 161 -2.59 -11.12 0.86
N HIS A 162 -2.43 -12.20 0.09
CA HIS A 162 -2.03 -13.52 0.58
C HIS A 162 -0.52 -13.79 0.44
N MET A 163 0.24 -12.79 0.03
CA MET A 163 1.70 -12.83 -0.06
C MET A 163 2.34 -12.13 1.14
N GLY A 164 3.64 -12.31 1.33
CA GLY A 164 4.35 -11.78 2.49
C GLY A 164 5.06 -10.47 2.20
N LYS A 165 6.26 -10.55 1.62
CA LYS A 165 7.08 -9.41 1.19
C LYS A 165 7.90 -9.85 0.00
N GLY A 166 8.14 -8.96 -0.94
CA GLY A 166 8.94 -9.35 -2.09
C GLY A 166 8.94 -8.34 -3.22
N MET A 167 9.21 -8.84 -4.42
CA MET A 167 9.23 -8.06 -5.65
C MET A 167 8.47 -8.81 -6.75
N ALA A 168 7.85 -8.05 -7.64
CA ALA A 168 7.07 -8.59 -8.74
C ALA A 168 7.51 -7.98 -10.08
N TRP A 169 7.47 -8.79 -11.13
CA TRP A 169 7.78 -8.38 -12.50
C TRP A 169 6.79 -8.96 -13.49
N LEU A 170 6.41 -8.15 -14.48
CA LEU A 170 5.65 -8.61 -15.63
C LEU A 170 6.51 -8.45 -16.88
N ASN A 171 6.77 -9.54 -17.60
CA ASN A 171 7.58 -9.52 -18.81
C ASN A 171 8.98 -8.90 -18.64
N GLY A 172 9.56 -8.99 -17.43
CA GLY A 172 10.85 -8.38 -17.09
C GLY A 172 10.76 -6.96 -16.53
N GLU A 173 9.60 -6.30 -16.66
CA GLU A 173 9.37 -4.96 -16.10
C GLU A 173 9.01 -5.04 -14.63
N GLU A 174 9.68 -4.22 -13.79
CA GLU A 174 9.49 -4.23 -12.34
C GLU A 174 8.19 -3.54 -11.94
N ILE A 175 7.21 -4.31 -11.46
CA ILE A 175 5.98 -3.79 -10.83
C ILE A 175 6.32 -3.07 -9.52
N GLY A 176 7.33 -3.59 -8.81
CA GLY A 176 7.88 -2.99 -7.60
C GLY A 176 7.86 -3.95 -6.42
N ARG A 177 8.22 -3.40 -5.26
CA ARG A 177 8.19 -4.12 -3.98
C ARG A 177 6.75 -4.25 -3.50
N TYR A 178 6.38 -5.46 -3.09
CA TYR A 178 5.15 -5.68 -2.34
C TYR A 178 5.43 -5.98 -0.88
N TRP A 179 4.58 -5.46 -0.01
CA TRP A 179 4.60 -5.69 1.43
C TRP A 179 3.23 -5.30 2.03
N PRO A 180 2.20 -6.15 1.91
CA PRO A 180 0.85 -5.93 2.43
C PRO A 180 0.76 -6.04 3.96
N ARG A 181 1.58 -5.24 4.68
CA ARG A 181 1.54 -5.18 6.15
C ARG A 181 0.22 -4.59 6.61
N LYS A 182 -0.40 -5.14 7.64
CA LYS A 182 -1.56 -4.49 8.25
C LYS A 182 -1.12 -3.22 9.00
N SER A 183 -1.83 -2.12 8.75
CA SER A 183 -1.72 -0.92 9.57
C SER A 183 -2.28 -1.18 10.98
N PRO A 184 -1.78 -0.51 12.03
CA PRO A 184 -2.36 -0.56 13.36
C PRO A 184 -3.83 -0.10 13.37
N LYS A 185 -4.69 -0.78 14.13
CA LYS A 185 -6.10 -0.40 14.29
C LYS A 185 -6.30 0.89 15.09
N HIS A 186 -5.35 1.23 15.96
CA HIS A 186 -5.40 2.38 16.86
C HIS A 186 -4.70 3.62 16.29
N GLU A 187 -4.37 3.62 14.99
CA GLU A 187 -3.90 4.81 14.31
C GLU A 187 -5.02 5.86 14.21
N ALA A 188 -4.64 7.11 13.91
CA ALA A 188 -5.52 8.27 13.84
C ALA A 188 -6.40 8.28 12.56
N CYS A 189 -6.92 7.13 12.13
CA CYS A 189 -7.97 7.14 11.12
C CYS A 189 -9.21 7.82 11.68
N VAL A 190 -9.86 8.60 10.83
CA VAL A 190 -11.05 9.34 11.20
C VAL A 190 -12.26 8.70 10.55
N ASP A 191 -13.36 8.62 11.28
CA ASP A 191 -14.65 8.19 10.72
C ASP A 191 -15.21 9.23 9.73
N HIS A 192 -14.90 10.51 9.98
CA HIS A 192 -15.30 11.63 9.14
C HIS A 192 -14.16 12.63 8.96
N CYS A 193 -13.93 13.05 7.72
CA CYS A 193 -12.96 14.09 7.36
C CYS A 193 -13.72 15.33 6.87
N ASP A 194 -13.45 16.49 7.48
CA ASP A 194 -13.96 17.78 7.00
C ASP A 194 -12.86 18.51 6.21
N TYR A 195 -13.18 18.97 4.99
CA TYR A 195 -12.24 19.74 4.19
C TYR A 195 -11.90 21.10 4.84
N ARG A 196 -12.82 21.65 5.65
CA ARG A 196 -12.67 22.97 6.30
C ARG A 196 -11.74 22.92 7.50
N GLY A 197 -11.15 24.06 7.82
CA GLY A 197 -10.20 24.20 8.93
C GLY A 197 -8.78 23.74 8.57
N LYS A 198 -7.84 24.00 9.48
CA LYS A 198 -6.40 23.78 9.26
C LYS A 198 -6.11 22.35 8.81
N PHE A 199 -5.32 22.22 7.73
CA PHE A 199 -4.85 20.93 7.26
C PHE A 199 -3.74 20.39 8.16
N SER A 200 -3.75 19.08 8.39
CA SER A 200 -2.61 18.30 8.86
C SER A 200 -2.55 16.98 8.06
N PRO A 201 -1.37 16.37 7.87
CA PRO A 201 -1.24 15.15 7.07
C PRO A 201 -2.10 13.97 7.55
N ASN A 202 -2.39 13.91 8.85
CA ASN A 202 -3.20 12.88 9.48
C ASN A 202 -4.68 13.27 9.67
N LYS A 203 -5.13 14.43 9.17
CA LYS A 203 -6.50 14.92 9.37
C LYS A 203 -7.56 13.97 8.82
N CYS A 204 -7.22 13.26 7.74
CA CYS A 204 -8.16 12.47 6.94
C CYS A 204 -7.61 11.07 6.63
N SER A 205 -6.82 10.51 7.54
CA SER A 205 -6.27 9.15 7.38
C SER A 205 -7.39 8.11 7.29
N THR A 206 -7.22 7.12 6.42
CA THR A 206 -8.15 5.99 6.23
C THR A 206 -7.38 4.68 6.09
N GLY A 207 -8.07 3.54 6.15
CA GLY A 207 -7.44 2.22 5.96
C GLY A 207 -6.72 1.66 7.20
N CYS A 208 -7.10 2.08 8.41
CA CYS A 208 -6.57 1.50 9.65
C CYS A 208 -7.03 0.05 9.81
N GLY A 209 -6.10 -0.84 10.19
CA GLY A 209 -6.35 -2.29 10.27
C GLY A 209 -6.27 -3.03 8.93
N GLU A 210 -6.22 -2.31 7.81
CA GLU A 210 -6.11 -2.85 6.47
C GLU A 210 -4.63 -2.97 6.02
N PRO A 211 -4.33 -3.75 4.97
CA PRO A 211 -3.01 -3.76 4.37
C PRO A 211 -2.59 -2.35 3.90
N THR A 212 -1.40 -1.89 4.28
CA THR A 212 -0.82 -0.58 3.90
C THR A 212 -0.80 -0.40 2.39
N GLN A 213 -0.63 -1.49 1.66
CA GLN A 213 -0.88 -1.56 0.22
C GLN A 213 -1.25 -3.00 -0.14
N ARG A 214 -2.46 -3.20 -0.69
CA ARG A 214 -2.93 -4.52 -1.14
C ARG A 214 -2.72 -4.72 -2.64
N TRP A 215 -3.06 -3.69 -3.42
CA TRP A 215 -3.00 -3.71 -4.87
C TRP A 215 -1.77 -2.98 -5.38
N TYR A 216 -1.01 -3.65 -6.24
CA TYR A 216 0.20 -3.12 -6.86
C TYR A 216 -0.07 -2.82 -8.32
N HIS A 217 0.02 -1.55 -8.72
CA HIS A 217 -0.38 -1.13 -10.06
C HIS A 217 0.46 -1.82 -11.14
N VAL A 218 -0.21 -2.39 -12.14
CA VAL A 218 0.43 -2.97 -13.32
C VAL A 218 -0.02 -2.18 -14.55
N PRO A 219 0.89 -1.45 -15.22
CA PRO A 219 0.59 -0.71 -16.44
C PRO A 219 0.04 -1.63 -17.53
N ARG A 220 -1.06 -1.21 -18.17
CA ARG A 220 -1.68 -1.94 -19.29
C ARG A 220 -0.71 -2.18 -20.44
N SER A 221 0.18 -1.21 -20.71
CA SER A 221 1.17 -1.27 -21.78
C SER A 221 2.25 -2.34 -21.57
N TRP A 222 2.39 -2.91 -20.37
CA TRP A 222 3.34 -3.99 -20.11
C TRP A 222 2.81 -5.36 -20.50
N PHE A 223 1.50 -5.49 -20.74
CA PHE A 223 0.90 -6.71 -21.24
C PHE A 223 1.08 -6.83 -22.76
N LYS A 224 1.54 -8.01 -23.18
CA LYS A 224 1.53 -8.49 -24.56
C LYS A 224 0.17 -9.14 -24.87
N PRO A 225 -0.23 -9.30 -26.14
CA PRO A 225 -1.46 -10.01 -26.49
C PRO A 225 -1.54 -11.43 -25.93
N SER A 226 -0.40 -12.13 -25.84
CA SER A 226 -0.28 -13.48 -25.28
C SER A 226 1.13 -13.72 -24.76
N GLY A 227 1.32 -14.80 -23.99
CA GLY A 227 2.65 -15.23 -23.53
C GLY A 227 3.25 -14.30 -22.49
N ASN A 228 2.42 -13.66 -21.65
CA ASN A 228 2.93 -12.84 -20.56
C ASN A 228 3.49 -13.72 -19.46
N VAL A 229 4.62 -13.31 -18.90
CA VAL A 229 5.29 -14.00 -17.80
C VAL A 229 5.25 -13.11 -16.56
N LEU A 230 4.57 -13.57 -15.51
CA LEU A 230 4.61 -12.97 -14.18
C LEU A 230 5.69 -13.69 -13.36
N VAL A 231 6.67 -12.95 -12.84
CA VAL A 231 7.69 -13.47 -11.92
C VAL A 231 7.53 -12.78 -10.58
N ILE A 232 7.62 -13.57 -9.50
CA ILE A 232 7.52 -13.09 -8.12
C ILE A 232 8.71 -13.63 -7.35
N PHE A 233 9.40 -12.75 -6.63
CA PHE A 233 10.31 -13.14 -5.56
C PHE A 233 9.58 -12.92 -4.23
N GLU A 234 9.35 -13.99 -3.47
CA GLU A 234 8.75 -13.96 -2.13
C GLU A 234 9.83 -14.16 -1.08
N GLU A 235 10.06 -13.11 -0.30
CA GLU A 235 11.11 -13.01 0.70
C GLU A 235 10.76 -13.76 1.99
N THR A 236 9.50 -13.66 2.44
CA THR A 236 9.08 -14.12 3.78
C THR A 236 8.27 -15.42 3.75
N GLY A 237 7.42 -15.59 2.74
CA GLY A 237 6.49 -16.70 2.60
C GLY A 237 5.05 -16.23 2.40
N GLY A 238 4.39 -16.79 1.39
CA GLY A 238 3.01 -16.47 1.02
C GLY A 238 2.33 -17.63 0.29
N ASP A 239 1.10 -17.41 -0.16
CA ASP A 239 0.37 -18.35 -1.02
C ASP A 239 0.23 -17.78 -2.46
N PRO A 240 1.11 -18.20 -3.40
CA PRO A 240 1.09 -17.68 -4.77
C PRO A 240 -0.17 -18.10 -5.54
N THR A 241 -0.92 -19.11 -5.10
CA THR A 241 -2.16 -19.56 -5.76
C THR A 241 -3.32 -18.58 -5.58
N GLN A 242 -3.19 -17.63 -4.64
CA GLN A 242 -4.20 -16.63 -4.33
C GLN A 242 -3.93 -15.27 -5.00
N ILE A 243 -2.82 -15.12 -5.72
CA ILE A 243 -2.51 -13.89 -6.46
C ILE A 243 -3.55 -13.70 -7.57
N ARG A 244 -4.11 -12.49 -7.68
CA ARG A 244 -5.14 -12.17 -8.67
C ARG A 244 -4.87 -10.81 -9.32
N PHE A 245 -5.15 -10.69 -10.61
CA PHE A 245 -5.31 -9.37 -11.23
C PHE A 245 -6.69 -8.81 -10.90
N SER A 246 -6.72 -7.57 -10.43
CA SER A 246 -7.92 -6.79 -10.13
C SER A 246 -8.04 -5.61 -11.09
N LYS A 247 -9.26 -5.33 -11.56
CA LYS A 247 -9.56 -4.14 -12.36
C LYS A 247 -10.07 -3.03 -11.45
N ARG A 248 -9.51 -1.82 -11.55
CA ARG A 248 -10.01 -0.66 -10.84
C ARG A 248 -11.20 -0.07 -11.59
N LYS A 249 -12.39 -0.16 -11.00
CA LYS A 249 -13.63 0.46 -11.50
C LYS A 249 -14.14 1.48 -10.49
N ALA A 250 -14.37 2.71 -10.93
CA ALA A 250 -15.10 3.70 -10.16
C ALA A 250 -16.53 3.76 -10.70
N THR A 251 -17.48 3.11 -10.01
CA THR A 251 -18.89 3.06 -10.43
C THR A 251 -19.76 4.08 -9.70
N GLY A 252 -19.27 4.66 -8.61
CA GLY A 252 -19.98 5.68 -7.84
C GLY A 252 -19.17 6.97 -7.82
N VAL A 253 -19.84 8.09 -8.07
CA VAL A 253 -19.26 9.44 -7.98
C VAL A 253 -20.09 10.25 -6.99
N CYS A 254 -19.40 11.04 -6.17
CA CYS A 254 -20.03 11.83 -5.13
C CYS A 254 -19.54 13.28 -5.17
N SER A 255 -20.39 14.18 -4.69
CA SER A 255 -20.05 15.58 -4.49
C SER A 255 -20.70 16.08 -3.21
N LEU A 256 -19.96 16.82 -2.38
CA LEU A 256 -20.47 17.49 -1.19
C LEU A 256 -19.98 18.93 -1.20
N VAL A 257 -20.89 19.86 -1.48
CA VAL A 257 -20.57 21.29 -1.60
C VAL A 257 -21.46 22.09 -0.66
N SER A 258 -20.86 23.01 0.06
CA SER A 258 -21.54 23.92 1.00
C SER A 258 -21.86 25.25 0.31
N GLU A 259 -22.92 25.94 0.73
CA GLU A 259 -23.30 27.25 0.17
C GLU A 259 -22.26 28.36 0.47
N ASP A 260 -21.40 28.15 1.48
CA ASP A 260 -20.25 29.00 1.81
C ASP A 260 -18.95 28.51 1.18
N HIS A 261 -19.00 27.53 0.27
CA HIS A 261 -17.80 27.01 -0.38
C HIS A 261 -17.14 28.11 -1.23
N PRO A 262 -15.84 28.38 -1.03
CA PRO A 262 -15.16 29.44 -1.75
C PRO A 262 -15.09 29.08 -3.24
N SER A 263 -15.68 29.91 -4.07
CA SER A 263 -15.72 29.77 -5.53
C SER A 263 -14.41 30.20 -6.21
N VAL A 264 -13.27 29.93 -5.58
CA VAL A 264 -11.95 30.36 -6.05
C VAL A 264 -11.29 29.21 -6.80
N SER A 265 -11.02 29.38 -8.10
CA SER A 265 -10.16 28.45 -8.83
C SER A 265 -8.74 28.53 -8.29
N VAL A 266 -8.20 27.38 -7.89
CA VAL A 266 -6.83 27.25 -7.35
C VAL A 266 -5.76 27.58 -8.41
N GLU A 267 -6.12 27.61 -9.69
CA GLU A 267 -5.25 27.99 -10.81
C GLU A 267 -5.14 29.50 -11.04
N SER A 268 -6.00 30.32 -10.42
CA SER A 268 -6.07 31.77 -10.64
C SER A 268 -5.61 32.60 -9.43
N TRP A 269 -4.55 32.17 -8.75
CA TRP A 269 -3.92 32.99 -7.69
C TRP A 269 -3.21 34.23 -8.23
N THR A 270 -2.93 34.30 -9.54
CA THR A 270 -2.25 35.42 -10.19
C THR A 270 -3.19 36.36 -10.94
N THR A 271 -4.48 36.03 -11.10
CA THR A 271 -5.39 36.88 -11.87
C THR A 271 -6.78 36.92 -11.21
N VAL A 272 -7.18 38.16 -10.88
CA VAL A 272 -8.55 38.62 -10.69
C VAL A 272 -9.18 38.49 -9.28
N LEU A 273 -8.83 39.42 -8.39
CA LEU A 273 -9.63 39.81 -7.21
C LEU A 273 -10.92 40.61 -7.58
N GLN A 274 -11.28 40.70 -8.86
CA GLN A 274 -12.43 41.49 -9.36
C GLN A 274 -13.58 40.67 -9.99
N GLU A 275 -13.40 39.39 -10.33
CA GLU A 275 -14.43 38.54 -10.97
C GLU A 275 -15.08 37.52 -10.01
N THR A 276 -14.56 37.40 -8.79
CA THR A 276 -14.97 36.36 -7.82
C THR A 276 -16.17 36.75 -6.96
N LYS A 277 -16.79 37.92 -7.16
CA LYS A 277 -17.96 38.33 -6.35
C LYS A 277 -19.26 37.58 -6.65
N ASN A 278 -19.38 36.90 -7.79
CA ASN A 278 -20.63 36.28 -8.25
C ASN A 278 -20.54 34.78 -8.57
N ALA A 279 -19.40 34.13 -8.33
CA ALA A 279 -19.29 32.71 -8.62
C ALA A 279 -20.04 31.91 -7.54
N LYS A 280 -21.09 31.21 -7.95
CA LYS A 280 -21.91 30.40 -7.04
C LYS A 280 -21.19 29.07 -6.74
N PRO A 281 -21.32 28.52 -5.53
CA PRO A 281 -20.83 27.18 -5.23
C PRO A 281 -21.46 26.14 -6.17
N THR A 282 -20.64 25.24 -6.70
CA THR A 282 -21.08 24.29 -7.73
C THR A 282 -20.61 22.88 -7.41
N ALA A 283 -21.56 21.95 -7.30
CA ALA A 283 -21.27 20.53 -7.20
C ALA A 283 -20.94 19.96 -8.59
N LYS A 284 -19.69 19.52 -8.78
CA LYS A 284 -19.23 18.89 -10.01
C LYS A 284 -19.18 17.37 -9.84
N LEU A 285 -19.69 16.65 -10.83
CA LEU A 285 -19.62 15.18 -10.92
C LEU A 285 -19.05 14.82 -12.29
N SER A 286 -18.14 13.85 -12.31
CA SER A 286 -17.51 13.35 -13.53
C SER A 286 -17.34 11.84 -13.44
N CYS A 287 -17.92 11.13 -14.40
CA CYS A 287 -17.80 9.69 -14.54
C CYS A 287 -16.50 9.30 -15.24
N PRO A 288 -15.95 8.09 -15.00
CA PRO A 288 -14.80 7.59 -15.74
C PRO A 288 -15.05 7.55 -17.26
N ASP A 289 -13.96 7.52 -18.02
CA ASP A 289 -13.98 7.47 -19.48
C ASP A 289 -14.95 6.41 -20.01
N ASN A 290 -15.73 6.79 -21.02
CA ASN A 290 -16.74 5.96 -21.70
C ASN A 290 -17.90 5.48 -20.80
N THR A 291 -18.13 6.12 -19.65
CA THR A 291 -19.33 5.90 -18.83
C THR A 291 -20.11 7.20 -18.66
N ARG A 292 -21.38 7.08 -18.30
CA ARG A 292 -22.26 8.22 -18.01
C ARG A 292 -23.01 8.00 -16.71
N ILE A 293 -23.49 9.09 -16.12
CA ILE A 293 -24.35 9.02 -14.95
C ILE A 293 -25.65 8.31 -15.36
N SER A 294 -25.82 7.09 -14.90
CA SER A 294 -26.99 6.25 -15.21
C SER A 294 -28.10 6.38 -14.18
N SER A 295 -27.76 6.72 -12.93
CA SER A 295 -28.75 7.02 -11.89
C SER A 295 -28.18 7.93 -10.81
N VAL A 296 -29.07 8.65 -10.12
CA VAL A 296 -28.77 9.40 -8.89
C VAL A 296 -29.27 8.56 -7.72
N LYS A 297 -28.36 8.07 -6.88
CA LYS A 297 -28.69 7.24 -5.71
C LYS A 297 -29.10 8.08 -4.52
N PHE A 298 -28.52 9.27 -4.37
CA PHE A 298 -28.83 10.20 -3.30
C PHE A 298 -28.61 11.64 -3.75
N ALA A 299 -29.50 12.54 -3.35
CA ALA A 299 -29.33 13.97 -3.48
C ALA A 299 -30.06 14.68 -2.34
N SER A 300 -29.38 15.57 -1.63
CA SER A 300 -29.98 16.37 -0.57
C SER A 300 -29.29 17.71 -0.44
N PHE A 301 -30.02 18.78 -0.71
CA PHE A 301 -29.67 20.15 -0.35
C PHE A 301 -30.30 20.50 0.99
N GLY A 302 -29.48 20.86 1.98
CA GLY A 302 -29.94 21.12 3.35
C GLY A 302 -28.84 20.79 4.36
N ASN A 303 -29.13 19.96 5.36
CA ASN A 303 -28.15 19.51 6.35
C ASN A 303 -27.86 17.98 6.28
N PRO A 304 -27.52 17.41 5.10
CA PRO A 304 -27.22 15.97 5.00
C PRO A 304 -26.02 15.58 5.89
N SER A 305 -26.01 14.32 6.33
CA SER A 305 -24.92 13.74 7.12
C SER A 305 -24.40 12.45 6.47
N GLY A 306 -23.27 11.93 6.96
CA GLY A 306 -22.61 10.74 6.42
C GLY A 306 -21.52 11.05 5.39
N ALA A 307 -21.09 10.03 4.66
CA ALA A 307 -20.05 10.12 3.66
C ALA A 307 -20.52 9.52 2.32
N CYS A 308 -19.72 9.68 1.27
CA CYS A 308 -19.99 9.06 -0.03
C CYS A 308 -20.26 7.55 0.12
N GLY A 309 -21.42 7.07 -0.33
CA GLY A 309 -21.88 5.69 -0.15
C GLY A 309 -22.83 5.47 1.03
N SER A 310 -22.86 6.40 1.99
CA SER A 310 -23.62 6.31 3.24
C SER A 310 -24.32 7.62 3.64
N TYR A 311 -24.57 8.52 2.66
CA TYR A 311 -25.28 9.76 2.93
C TYR A 311 -26.70 9.52 3.45
N THR A 312 -27.11 10.34 4.41
CA THR A 312 -28.48 10.35 4.93
C THR A 312 -29.05 11.77 4.91
N LYS A 313 -30.37 11.86 4.74
CA LYS A 313 -31.08 13.14 4.82
C LYS A 313 -31.03 13.62 6.27
N GLY A 314 -30.71 14.89 6.47
CA GLY A 314 -30.84 15.52 7.78
C GLY A 314 -32.27 15.99 8.04
N GLU A 315 -32.46 16.68 9.16
CA GLU A 315 -33.76 17.26 9.55
C GLU A 315 -34.27 18.32 8.57
N CYS A 316 -33.36 18.92 7.80
CA CYS A 316 -33.68 19.91 6.80
C CYS A 316 -33.17 19.50 5.41
N HIS A 317 -34.11 19.45 4.46
CA HIS A 317 -33.88 18.94 3.12
C HIS A 317 -34.85 19.60 2.14
N ASP A 318 -34.33 20.08 1.02
CA ASP A 318 -35.16 20.49 -0.12
C ASP A 318 -35.69 19.25 -0.85
N PRO A 319 -37.02 19.00 -0.87
CA PRO A 319 -37.61 17.83 -1.53
C PRO A 319 -37.34 17.77 -3.05
N ASN A 320 -36.99 18.88 -3.70
CA ASN A 320 -36.66 18.91 -5.14
C ASN A 320 -35.22 18.49 -5.44
N SER A 321 -34.38 18.25 -4.42
CA SER A 321 -32.95 18.00 -4.60
C SER A 321 -32.65 16.92 -5.64
N ALA A 322 -33.34 15.78 -5.58
CA ALA A 322 -33.13 14.67 -6.51
C ALA A 322 -33.50 15.04 -7.94
N SER A 323 -34.69 15.62 -8.15
CA SER A 323 -35.20 16.02 -9.46
C SER A 323 -34.27 17.02 -10.16
N VAL A 324 -33.69 17.95 -9.40
CA VAL A 324 -32.73 18.95 -9.91
C VAL A 324 -31.46 18.28 -10.39
N VAL A 325 -30.86 17.43 -9.56
CA VAL A 325 -29.64 16.69 -9.92
C VAL A 325 -29.90 15.76 -11.11
N GLU A 326 -30.99 15.02 -11.12
CA GLU A 326 -31.36 14.13 -12.24
C GLU A 326 -31.50 14.90 -13.54
N LYS A 327 -32.22 16.03 -13.53
CA LYS A 327 -32.39 16.88 -14.71
C LYS A 327 -31.06 17.37 -15.29
N MET A 328 -30.09 17.67 -14.43
CA MET A 328 -28.79 18.22 -14.85
C MET A 328 -27.76 17.14 -15.20
N CYS A 329 -27.80 16.00 -14.53
CA CYS A 329 -26.69 15.03 -14.53
C CYS A 329 -27.00 13.73 -15.27
N LEU A 330 -28.26 13.29 -15.32
CA LEU A 330 -28.60 11.98 -15.87
C LEU A 330 -28.25 11.89 -17.36
N ASN A 331 -27.69 10.75 -17.78
CA ASN A 331 -27.16 10.47 -19.12
C ASN A 331 -25.98 11.34 -19.58
N ARG A 332 -25.31 12.07 -18.68
CA ARG A 332 -24.10 12.85 -19.00
C ARG A 332 -22.85 12.21 -18.40
N SER A 333 -21.70 12.38 -19.07
CA SER A 333 -20.39 11.97 -18.54
C SER A 333 -19.90 12.92 -17.45
N GLU A 334 -20.28 14.19 -17.53
CA GLU A 334 -20.00 15.23 -16.55
C GLU A 334 -21.21 16.15 -16.37
N CYS A 335 -21.36 16.68 -15.17
CA CYS A 335 -22.37 17.69 -14.87
C CYS A 335 -21.91 18.61 -13.74
N ALA A 336 -22.54 19.77 -13.69
CA ALA A 336 -22.33 20.80 -12.68
C ALA A 336 -23.70 21.27 -12.18
N VAL A 337 -23.90 21.25 -10.86
CA VAL A 337 -25.13 21.69 -10.20
C VAL A 337 -24.81 22.88 -9.32
N GLU A 338 -25.27 24.06 -9.73
CA GLU A 338 -25.06 25.30 -8.99
C GLU A 338 -26.02 25.40 -7.81
N LEU A 339 -25.50 25.80 -6.64
CA LEU A 339 -26.31 26.11 -5.47
C LEU A 339 -26.88 27.52 -5.65
N SER A 340 -28.07 27.61 -6.25
CA SER A 340 -28.75 28.87 -6.58
C SER A 340 -30.25 28.81 -6.25
N GLU A 341 -30.89 29.97 -6.07
CA GLU A 341 -32.34 30.06 -5.83
C GLU A 341 -33.19 29.54 -7.01
N GLU A 342 -32.59 29.44 -8.21
CA GLU A 342 -33.23 28.85 -9.38
C GLU A 342 -33.33 27.31 -9.27
N ASN A 343 -32.32 26.70 -8.65
CA ASN A 343 -32.19 25.24 -8.55
C ASN A 343 -32.74 24.71 -7.23
N PHE A 344 -32.66 25.48 -6.14
CA PHE A 344 -33.04 25.03 -4.81
C PHE A 344 -33.84 26.09 -4.04
N ASN A 345 -34.62 25.63 -3.09
CA ASN A 345 -35.42 26.49 -2.22
C ASN A 345 -34.63 26.97 -1.00
N PHE A 346 -34.08 28.19 -1.10
CA PHE A 346 -33.33 28.84 -0.03
C PHE A 346 -34.21 29.39 1.12
N SER A 347 -35.53 29.24 1.07
CA SER A 347 -36.39 29.49 2.26
C SER A 347 -36.38 28.32 3.24
N THR A 348 -35.93 27.14 2.81
CA THR A 348 -35.73 25.99 3.70
C THR A 348 -34.38 26.10 4.43
N CYS A 349 -34.33 25.63 5.68
CA CYS A 349 -33.13 25.55 6.53
C CYS A 349 -32.51 26.90 7.00
N PRO A 350 -33.26 27.82 7.61
CA PRO A 350 -32.77 29.17 7.93
C PRO A 350 -31.68 29.22 9.03
N SER A 351 -31.53 28.16 9.82
CA SER A 351 -30.61 28.10 10.97
C SER A 351 -29.32 27.32 10.71
N THR A 352 -29.10 26.82 9.49
CA THR A 352 -27.94 25.96 9.18
C THR A 352 -27.32 26.33 7.84
N ILE A 353 -25.99 26.28 7.76
CA ILE A 353 -25.27 26.38 6.48
C ILE A 353 -25.64 25.17 5.63
N ARG A 354 -26.31 25.43 4.50
CA ARG A 354 -26.81 24.37 3.61
C ARG A 354 -25.69 23.77 2.77
N ARG A 355 -25.83 22.48 2.49
CA ARG A 355 -24.92 21.71 1.65
C ARG A 355 -25.70 20.84 0.70
N LEU A 356 -25.21 20.71 -0.52
CA LEU A 356 -25.67 19.74 -1.49
C LEU A 356 -24.76 18.51 -1.41
N ALA A 357 -25.31 17.39 -0.95
CA ALA A 357 -24.69 16.07 -1.05
C ALA A 357 -25.31 15.30 -2.20
N VAL A 358 -24.50 14.78 -3.12
CA VAL A 358 -24.92 13.95 -4.25
C VAL A 358 -24.13 12.66 -4.29
N GLU A 359 -24.80 11.55 -4.56
CA GLU A 359 -24.23 10.26 -4.92
C GLU A 359 -24.89 9.76 -6.21
N ALA A 360 -24.09 9.47 -7.22
CA ALA A 360 -24.55 9.02 -8.53
C ALA A 360 -23.78 7.80 -8.99
N VAL A 361 -24.41 6.99 -9.85
CA VAL A 361 -23.82 5.77 -10.42
C VAL A 361 -23.42 6.03 -11.87
N CYS A 362 -22.22 5.58 -12.23
CA CYS A 362 -21.67 5.62 -13.57
C CYS A 362 -21.70 4.24 -14.20
N SER A 363 -22.22 4.13 -15.43
CA SER A 363 -22.19 2.89 -16.22
C SER A 363 -22.18 3.12 -17.72
#